data_AF-A0A952FPT9-F1
#
_entry.id   AF-A0A952FPT9-F1
#
_cell.length_a   1.000
_cell.length_b   1.000
_cell.length_c   1.000
_cell.angle_alpha   90.00
_cell.angle_beta   90.00
_cell.angle_gamma   90.00
#
_symmetry.space_group_name_H-M   'P 1'
#
loop_
_entity.id
_entity.type
_entity.pdbx_description
1 polymer ?
#
loop_
_entity_poly.entity_id
_entity_poly.type
_entity_poly.pdbx_seq_one_letter_code
_entity_poly.pdbx_strand_id
1 'polypeptide(L)'
;MSYHNPPTKPRVSATFDEYTISEIRRAAATGIYDIRGAGAKRQLPHFDDLLFLGASISRYPLEGYREKCGTNVVLGARHAKKPIELKIPITIAGMSFGSLSGPAKEALGRGATLAGTSTTTGDGGMTEEERGHSECLVYQYLPSRYGM
;
A
#
# COMPACT_ATOMS: atom_id res chain seq x y z
N MET A 1 54.18 -14.82 -17.76
CA MET A 1 52.77 -14.39 -17.70
C MET A 1 52.38 -14.26 -16.24
N SER A 2 52.22 -13.03 -15.74
CA SER A 2 51.72 -12.82 -14.37
C SER A 2 50.23 -13.15 -14.32
N TYR A 3 49.87 -14.16 -13.55
CA TYR A 3 48.48 -14.56 -13.40
C TYR A 3 47.75 -13.49 -12.57
N HIS A 4 46.92 -12.67 -13.20
CA HIS A 4 46.04 -11.75 -12.49
C HIS A 4 44.75 -12.48 -12.14
N ASN A 5 44.68 -13.01 -10.92
CA ASN A 5 43.42 -13.49 -10.39
C ASN A 5 42.48 -12.30 -10.19
N PRO A 6 41.27 -12.31 -10.79
CA PRO A 6 40.28 -11.29 -10.49
C PRO A 6 39.92 -11.36 -8.99
N PRO A 7 39.89 -10.22 -8.28
CA PRO A 7 39.59 -10.22 -6.86
C PRO A 7 38.12 -10.60 -6.61
N THR A 8 37.90 -11.56 -5.72
CA THR A 8 36.55 -11.89 -5.24
C THR A 8 36.07 -10.76 -4.33
N LYS A 9 34.93 -10.15 -4.67
CA LYS A 9 34.32 -9.14 -3.79
C LYS A 9 33.88 -9.79 -2.46
N PRO A 10 34.06 -9.11 -1.31
CA PRO A 10 33.55 -9.59 -0.03
C PRO A 10 32.03 -9.79 -0.11
N ARG A 11 31.52 -10.88 0.48
CA ARG A 11 30.08 -11.08 0.63
C ARG A 11 29.56 -10.15 1.73
N VAL A 12 28.76 -9.15 1.34
CA VAL A 12 28.16 -8.20 2.29
C VAL A 12 27.01 -8.84 3.07
N SER A 13 26.75 -8.30 4.27
CA SER A 13 25.59 -8.69 5.08
C SER A 13 24.30 -8.21 4.41
N ALA A 14 23.25 -9.04 4.42
CA ALA A 14 21.93 -8.63 3.95
C ALA A 14 21.29 -7.55 4.86
N THR A 15 21.73 -7.46 6.12
CA THR A 15 21.24 -6.48 7.09
C THR A 15 22.07 -5.18 7.07
N PHE A 16 23.35 -5.29 6.72
CA PHE A 16 24.28 -4.16 6.60
C PHE A 16 24.83 -4.13 5.18
N ASP A 17 23.93 -3.87 4.23
CA ASP A 17 24.31 -3.64 2.84
C ASP A 17 25.03 -2.28 2.69
N GLU A 18 25.59 -2.03 1.50
CA GLU A 18 26.34 -0.80 1.25
C GLU A 18 25.49 0.46 1.51
N TYR A 19 24.21 0.42 1.16
CA TYR A 19 23.27 1.51 1.42
C TYR A 19 23.10 1.76 2.92
N THR A 20 22.79 0.73 3.70
CA THR A 20 22.59 0.83 5.16
C THR A 20 23.85 1.32 5.86
N ILE A 21 25.03 0.82 5.47
CA ILE A 21 26.31 1.27 6.03
C ILE A 21 26.57 2.74 5.68
N SER A 22 26.25 3.18 4.45
CA SER A 22 26.39 4.59 4.06
C SER A 22 25.51 5.51 4.90
N GLU A 23 24.28 5.07 5.19
CA GLU A 23 23.32 5.81 5.99
C GLU A 23 23.75 5.91 7.45
N ILE A 24 24.25 4.82 8.03
CA ILE A 24 24.83 4.83 9.39
C ILE A 24 26.00 5.80 9.46
N ARG A 25 26.91 5.77 8.48
CA ARG A 25 28.07 6.67 8.43
C ARG A 25 27.64 8.14 8.29
N ARG A 26 26.67 8.42 7.42
CA ARG A 26 26.12 9.78 7.25
C ARG A 26 25.50 10.28 8.55
N ALA A 27 24.60 9.49 9.16
CA ALA A 27 23.92 9.87 10.40
C ALA A 27 24.92 10.06 11.56
N ALA A 28 25.95 9.21 11.65
CA ALA A 28 27.00 9.36 12.67
C ALA A 28 27.86 10.62 12.46
N ALA A 29 28.11 11.01 11.21
CA ALA A 29 28.91 12.18 10.89
C ALA A 29 28.14 13.50 11.04
N THR A 30 26.84 13.52 10.73
CA THR A 30 26.02 14.74 10.73
C THR A 30 25.19 14.91 11.99
N GLY A 31 24.88 13.84 12.72
CA GLY A 31 23.89 13.84 13.80
C GLY A 31 22.45 14.03 13.34
N ILE A 32 22.20 14.00 12.03
CA ILE A 32 20.87 14.25 11.43
C ILE A 32 20.21 12.91 11.11
N TYR A 33 18.97 12.74 11.56
CA TYR A 33 18.12 11.61 11.15
C TYR A 33 17.21 12.03 9.98
N ASP A 34 16.92 11.10 9.08
CA ASP A 34 15.94 11.33 8.01
C ASP A 34 14.52 11.10 8.50
N ILE A 35 13.64 12.07 8.23
CA ILE A 35 12.20 11.87 8.28
C ILE A 35 11.78 11.32 6.92
N ARG A 36 11.59 10.00 6.83
CA ARG A 36 11.15 9.33 5.60
C ARG A 36 10.22 8.17 5.88
N GLY A 37 9.44 7.78 4.87
CA GLY A 37 8.66 6.55 4.92
C GLY A 37 9.56 5.32 5.04
N ALA A 38 9.21 4.40 5.94
CA ALA A 38 9.91 3.14 6.10
C ALA A 38 9.29 2.08 5.17
N GLY A 39 10.05 1.63 4.16
CA GLY A 39 9.72 0.46 3.35
C GLY A 39 10.25 -0.85 3.96
N ALA A 40 9.88 -1.98 3.37
CA ALA A 40 10.43 -3.28 3.78
C ALA A 40 11.93 -3.36 3.46
N LYS A 41 12.76 -3.68 4.47
CA LYS A 41 14.23 -3.82 4.33
C LYS A 41 14.68 -5.13 3.69
N ARG A 42 13.75 -6.05 3.43
CA ARG A 42 14.00 -7.36 2.81
C ARG A 42 13.36 -7.40 1.44
N GLN A 43 13.88 -8.25 0.56
CA GLN A 43 13.20 -8.57 -0.69
C GLN A 43 11.81 -9.14 -0.38
N LEU A 44 10.79 -8.56 -1.01
CA LEU A 44 9.41 -9.02 -0.98
C LEU A 44 9.07 -9.62 -2.34
N PRO A 45 8.18 -10.63 -2.40
CA PRO A 45 7.67 -11.12 -3.67
C PRO A 45 7.10 -9.96 -4.50
N HIS A 46 7.44 -9.94 -5.78
CA HIS A 46 6.89 -9.01 -6.76
C HIS A 46 5.75 -9.66 -7.53
N PHE A 47 4.93 -8.87 -8.25
CA PHE A 47 3.90 -9.44 -9.11
C PHE A 47 4.48 -10.33 -10.22
N ASP A 48 5.73 -10.11 -10.61
CA ASP A 48 6.44 -10.95 -11.60
C ASP A 48 6.77 -12.35 -11.06
N ASP A 49 6.73 -12.56 -9.74
CA ASP A 49 6.91 -13.87 -9.13
C ASP A 49 5.62 -14.72 -9.16
N LEU A 50 4.49 -14.15 -9.60
CA LEU A 50 3.20 -14.82 -9.66
C LEU A 50 2.93 -15.39 -11.06
N LEU A 51 2.69 -16.70 -11.14
CA LEU A 51 2.15 -17.35 -12.33
C LEU A 51 0.67 -17.67 -12.14
N PHE A 52 -0.20 -17.04 -12.94
CA PHE A 52 -1.61 -17.40 -13.00
C PHE A 52 -1.82 -18.48 -14.05
N LEU A 53 -2.35 -19.63 -13.62
CA LEU A 53 -2.72 -20.70 -14.55
C LEU A 53 -4.02 -20.31 -15.27
N GLY A 54 -3.95 -20.15 -16.59
CA GLY A 54 -5.12 -19.85 -17.40
C GLY A 54 -6.15 -20.98 -17.37
N ALA A 55 -7.43 -20.64 -17.20
CA ALA A 55 -8.54 -21.61 -17.20
C ALA A 55 -8.85 -22.21 -18.60
N SER A 56 -8.16 -21.74 -19.65
CA SER A 56 -8.47 -22.01 -21.06
C SER A 56 -8.19 -23.43 -21.54
N ILE A 57 -7.74 -24.34 -20.67
CA ILE A 57 -7.46 -25.72 -21.07
C ILE A 57 -8.76 -26.54 -21.26
N SER A 58 -9.89 -26.10 -20.67
CA SER A 58 -11.18 -26.81 -20.81
C SER A 58 -12.38 -25.96 -21.29
N ARG A 59 -12.34 -24.63 -21.15
CA ARG A 59 -13.43 -23.72 -21.58
C ARG A 59 -12.93 -22.29 -21.79
N TYR A 60 -13.71 -21.45 -22.49
CA TYR A 60 -13.46 -20.02 -22.53
C TYR A 60 -13.59 -19.41 -21.12
N PRO A 61 -12.60 -18.62 -20.64
CA PRO A 61 -12.63 -18.06 -19.29
C PRO A 61 -13.73 -17.01 -19.05
N LEU A 62 -14.16 -16.29 -20.09
CA LEU A 62 -15.24 -15.32 -20.03
C LEU A 62 -15.94 -15.23 -21.40
N GLU A 63 -17.22 -15.61 -21.46
CA GLU A 63 -18.06 -15.41 -22.65
C GLU A 63 -18.80 -14.07 -22.56
N GLY A 64 -18.19 -12.99 -23.07
CA GLY A 64 -18.63 -11.60 -22.83
C GLY A 64 -20.07 -11.22 -23.23
N TYR A 65 -20.77 -12.05 -24.02
CA TYR A 65 -22.20 -11.88 -24.31
C TYR A 65 -23.12 -12.61 -23.33
N ARG A 66 -22.63 -13.64 -22.62
CA ARG A 66 -23.39 -14.42 -21.62
C ARG A 66 -23.14 -13.93 -20.20
N GLU A 67 -21.92 -13.47 -19.93
CA GLU A 67 -21.46 -13.14 -18.58
C GLU A 67 -20.62 -11.87 -18.57
N LYS A 68 -20.64 -11.19 -17.43
CA LYS A 68 -19.84 -10.00 -17.17
C LYS A 68 -18.86 -10.30 -16.05
N CYS A 69 -17.64 -9.78 -16.17
CA CYS A 69 -16.68 -9.80 -15.07
C CYS A 69 -17.08 -8.74 -14.03
N GLY A 70 -17.70 -9.17 -12.94
CA GLY A 70 -18.03 -8.31 -11.82
C GLY A 70 -16.79 -8.01 -10.97
N THR A 71 -16.55 -6.74 -10.66
CA THR A 71 -15.48 -6.30 -9.76
C THR A 71 -15.99 -5.91 -8.37
N ASN A 72 -17.31 -5.92 -8.18
CA ASN A 72 -17.92 -5.54 -6.91
C ASN A 72 -17.61 -6.56 -5.82
N VAL A 73 -17.38 -6.07 -4.61
CA VAL A 73 -17.05 -6.91 -3.45
C VAL A 73 -17.86 -6.49 -2.23
N VAL A 74 -18.17 -7.46 -1.38
CA VAL A 74 -18.85 -7.23 -0.10
C VAL A 74 -17.94 -7.66 1.04
N LEU A 75 -17.47 -6.69 1.83
CA LEU A 75 -16.60 -6.93 2.98
C LEU A 75 -17.44 -7.12 4.25
N GLY A 76 -17.13 -8.17 5.01
CA GLY A 76 -17.82 -8.46 6.27
C GLY A 76 -19.15 -9.22 6.13
N ALA A 77 -19.49 -9.73 4.94
CA ALA A 77 -20.76 -10.40 4.65
C ALA A 77 -21.16 -11.51 5.64
N ARG A 78 -20.19 -12.16 6.30
CA ARG A 78 -20.45 -13.27 7.24
C ARG A 78 -20.83 -12.82 8.66
N HIS A 79 -20.28 -11.71 9.15
CA HIS A 79 -20.33 -11.35 10.58
C HIS A 79 -20.67 -9.89 10.86
N ALA A 80 -20.52 -9.00 9.87
CA ALA A 80 -20.83 -7.59 10.06
C ALA A 80 -22.34 -7.37 10.02
N LYS A 81 -22.88 -6.66 11.02
CA LYS A 81 -24.29 -6.21 10.99
C LYS A 81 -24.58 -5.29 9.80
N LYS A 82 -23.56 -4.55 9.36
CA LYS A 82 -23.59 -3.67 8.19
C LYS A 82 -22.34 -3.96 7.34
N PRO A 83 -22.42 -4.92 6.40
CA PRO A 83 -21.35 -5.17 5.44
C PRO A 83 -21.09 -3.93 4.59
N ILE A 84 -19.86 -3.82 4.07
CA ILE A 84 -19.47 -2.74 3.17
C ILE A 84 -19.51 -3.27 1.74
N GLU A 85 -20.24 -2.60 0.87
CA GLU A 85 -20.31 -2.92 -0.56
C GLU A 85 -19.48 -1.92 -1.35
N LEU A 86 -18.52 -2.41 -2.15
CA LEU A 86 -17.65 -1.61 -3.00
C LEU A 86 -17.79 -2.03 -4.45
N LYS A 87 -17.66 -1.10 -5.40
CA LYS A 87 -17.74 -1.38 -6.84
C LYS A 87 -16.49 -2.06 -7.40
N ILE A 88 -15.35 -1.94 -6.71
CA ILE A 88 -14.06 -2.49 -7.12
C ILE A 88 -13.32 -3.10 -5.91
N PRO A 89 -12.40 -4.06 -6.13
CA PRO A 89 -11.65 -4.72 -5.05
C PRO A 89 -10.38 -3.94 -4.66
N ILE A 90 -10.43 -2.61 -4.69
CA ILE A 90 -9.29 -1.72 -4.43
C ILE A 90 -9.75 -0.62 -3.51
N THR A 91 -9.08 -0.43 -2.38
CA THR A 91 -9.36 0.66 -1.43
C THR A 91 -8.16 1.60 -1.29
N ILE A 92 -8.40 2.82 -0.85
CA ILE A 92 -7.32 3.75 -0.52
C ILE A 92 -6.88 3.50 0.93
N ALA A 93 -5.62 3.11 1.08
CA ALA A 93 -5.02 2.79 2.36
C ALA A 93 -4.93 4.02 3.30
N GLY A 94 -4.82 3.76 4.60
CA GLY A 94 -4.74 4.80 5.62
C GLY A 94 -3.48 5.64 5.51
N MET A 95 -3.63 6.93 5.25
CA MET A 95 -2.53 7.90 5.22
C MET A 95 -2.90 9.07 6.12
N SER A 96 -2.03 9.36 7.10
CA SER A 96 -2.29 10.34 8.16
C SER A 96 -2.45 11.77 7.65
N PHE A 97 -3.41 12.53 8.20
CA PHE A 97 -3.41 13.98 8.11
C PHE A 97 -2.19 14.55 8.86
N GLY A 98 -1.46 15.45 8.22
CA GLY A 98 -0.13 15.89 8.66
C GLY A 98 0.99 15.22 7.86
N SER A 99 0.82 13.96 7.44
CA SER A 99 1.64 13.38 6.35
C SER A 99 1.12 13.80 4.98
N LEU A 100 -0.20 13.93 4.85
CA LEU A 100 -0.89 14.52 3.71
C LEU A 100 -1.55 15.85 4.09
N SER A 101 -1.71 16.73 3.10
CA SER A 101 -2.46 17.98 3.24
C SER A 101 -3.97 17.76 3.17
N GLY A 102 -4.76 18.70 3.71
CA GLY A 102 -6.23 18.69 3.62
C GLY A 102 -6.74 18.54 2.18
N PRO A 103 -6.26 19.34 1.21
CA PRO A 103 -6.65 19.18 -0.20
C PRO A 103 -6.31 17.82 -0.81
N ALA A 104 -5.18 17.21 -0.41
CA ALA A 104 -4.84 15.86 -0.86
C ALA A 104 -5.84 14.83 -0.31
N LYS A 105 -6.25 15.00 0.95
CA LYS A 105 -7.22 14.14 1.62
C LYS A 105 -8.62 14.28 1.00
N GLU A 106 -9.05 15.50 0.69
CA GLU A 106 -10.26 15.77 -0.12
C GLU A 106 -10.20 15.07 -1.49
N ALA A 107 -9.09 15.23 -2.22
CA ALA A 107 -8.94 14.64 -3.55
C ALA A 107 -9.07 13.10 -3.52
N LEU A 108 -8.47 12.45 -2.51
CA LEU A 108 -8.62 11.01 -2.29
C LEU A 108 -10.07 10.64 -1.99
N GLY A 109 -10.77 11.40 -1.15
CA GLY A 109 -12.18 11.19 -0.84
C GLY A 109 -13.07 11.26 -2.09
N ARG A 110 -12.93 12.33 -2.87
CA ARG A 110 -13.66 12.49 -4.15
C ARG A 110 -13.37 11.35 -5.12
N GLY A 111 -12.09 11.01 -5.28
CA GLY A 111 -11.66 9.93 -6.17
C GLY A 111 -12.24 8.57 -5.77
N ALA A 112 -12.23 8.25 -4.48
CA ALA A 112 -12.81 7.01 -3.97
C ALA A 112 -14.32 6.96 -4.18
N THR A 113 -15.04 8.04 -3.90
CA THR A 113 -16.49 8.13 -4.15
C THR A 113 -16.82 7.93 -5.62
N LEU A 114 -16.10 8.59 -6.53
CA LEU A 114 -16.30 8.43 -7.98
C LEU A 114 -16.02 6.99 -8.45
N ALA A 115 -14.97 6.36 -7.91
CA ALA A 115 -14.64 4.97 -8.18
C ALA A 115 -15.58 3.96 -7.48
N GLY A 116 -16.43 4.41 -6.56
CA GLY A 116 -17.28 3.56 -5.72
C GLY A 116 -16.49 2.67 -4.77
N THR A 117 -15.43 3.22 -4.17
CA THR A 117 -14.61 2.54 -3.17
C THR A 117 -14.45 3.36 -1.88
N SER A 118 -13.73 2.82 -0.90
CA SER A 118 -13.50 3.45 0.40
C SER A 118 -12.14 4.14 0.52
N THR A 119 -12.10 5.16 1.38
CA THR A 119 -10.86 5.77 1.91
C THR A 119 -10.67 5.40 3.39
N THR A 120 -9.43 5.46 3.87
CA THR A 120 -9.10 5.26 5.29
C THR A 120 -8.38 6.48 5.86
N THR A 121 -8.77 6.95 7.04
CA THR A 121 -8.27 8.21 7.63
C THR A 121 -6.77 8.17 7.97
N GLY A 122 -6.22 6.99 8.26
CA GLY A 122 -4.88 6.87 8.84
C GLY A 122 -4.80 7.48 10.25
N ASP A 123 -3.57 7.75 10.68
CA ASP A 123 -3.25 8.02 12.08
C ASP A 123 -3.58 9.45 12.57
N GLY A 124 -3.89 10.36 11.65
CA GLY A 124 -4.06 11.79 11.93
C GLY A 124 -5.49 12.20 12.31
N GLY A 125 -6.41 11.24 12.49
CA GLY A 125 -7.83 11.50 12.71
C GLY A 125 -8.62 11.76 11.43
N MET A 126 -9.88 12.14 11.61
CA MET A 126 -10.81 12.43 10.52
C MET A 126 -10.95 13.94 10.31
N THR A 127 -10.62 14.39 9.10
CA THR A 127 -10.76 15.78 8.68
C THR A 127 -12.15 16.04 8.09
N GLU A 128 -12.59 17.30 8.06
CA GLU A 128 -13.86 17.68 7.42
C GLU A 128 -13.81 17.43 5.91
N GLU A 129 -12.64 17.69 5.31
CA GLU A 129 -12.32 17.46 3.90
C GLU A 129 -12.57 16.01 3.48
N GLU A 130 -12.11 15.03 4.26
CA GLU A 130 -12.35 13.62 3.93
C GLU A 130 -13.78 13.18 4.18
N ARG A 131 -14.35 13.65 5.30
CA ARG A 131 -15.69 13.25 5.71
C ARG A 131 -16.74 13.76 4.73
N GLY A 132 -16.60 15.01 4.25
CA GLY A 132 -17.52 15.64 3.31
C GLY A 132 -17.47 15.05 1.91
N HIS A 133 -16.36 14.39 1.53
CA HIS A 133 -16.13 13.96 0.16
C HIS A 133 -16.01 12.44 -0.04
N SER A 134 -15.93 11.66 1.04
CA SER A 134 -15.93 10.19 0.99
C SER A 134 -17.31 9.62 1.30
N GLU A 135 -17.91 8.91 0.35
CA GLU A 135 -19.17 8.17 0.57
C GLU A 135 -18.94 7.02 1.58
N CYS A 136 -17.90 6.21 1.36
CA CYS A 136 -17.43 5.21 2.30
C CYS A 136 -16.09 5.63 2.92
N LEU A 137 -16.12 6.04 4.19
CA LEU A 137 -14.93 6.42 4.95
C LEU A 137 -14.71 5.42 6.10
N VAL A 138 -13.53 4.80 6.11
CA VAL A 138 -13.08 3.91 7.18
C VAL A 138 -12.22 4.70 8.16
N TYR A 139 -12.64 4.76 9.41
CA TYR A 139 -11.88 5.42 10.45
C TYR A 139 -10.84 4.46 11.03
N GLN A 140 -9.57 4.89 11.08
CA GLN A 140 -8.48 4.13 11.69
C GLN A 140 -8.30 4.54 13.16
N TYR A 141 -8.46 3.57 14.05
CA TYR A 141 -8.36 3.80 15.49
C TYR A 141 -7.05 3.26 16.06
N LEU A 142 -6.31 4.13 16.75
CA LEU A 142 -4.98 3.84 17.27
C LEU A 142 -4.94 3.77 18.80
N PRO A 143 -3.94 3.09 19.39
CA PRO A 143 -3.70 3.13 20.82
C PRO A 143 -3.50 4.55 21.38
N SER A 144 -2.87 5.43 20.61
CA SER A 144 -2.65 6.84 20.98
C SER A 144 -3.90 7.71 20.91
N ARG A 145 -4.95 7.24 20.23
CA ARG A 145 -6.24 7.94 20.05
C ARG A 145 -6.11 9.35 19.46
N TYR A 146 -5.14 9.56 18.57
CA TYR A 146 -5.04 10.83 17.85
C TYR A 146 -6.32 11.10 17.04
N GLY A 147 -6.84 12.33 17.15
CA GLY A 147 -7.97 12.80 16.35
C GLY A 147 -9.32 12.11 16.63
N MET A 148 -9.49 11.57 17.85
CA MET A 148 -10.77 11.14 18.42
C MET A 148 -11.45 12.26 19.19
#